data_AF-A0A4Y9SPV5-F1
#
_entry.id   AF-A0A4Y9SPV5-F1
#
_cell.length_a   1.000
_cell.length_b   1.000
_cell.length_c   1.000
_cell.angle_alpha   90.00
_cell.angle_beta   90.00
_cell.angle_gamma   90.00
#
_symmetry.space_group_name_H-M   'P 1'
#
loop_
_entity.id
_entity.type
_entity.pdbx_description
1 polymer ?
#
loop_
_entity_poly.entity_id
_entity_poly.type
_entity_poly.pdbx_seq_one_letter_code
_entity_poly.pdbx_strand_id
1 'polypeptide(L)'
;MTNTIDSTTCWPPWGRKLSFKEQRELDELPKRIAALEDEQSLLAVQLSDPDLYKKNAAEARRLTARVEEIEGELLATLERWEQIEALVKG
;
A
#
# COMPACT_ATOMS: atom_id res chain seq x y z
N MET A 1 -36.41 48.11 3.31
CA MET A 1 -35.47 47.79 4.41
C MET A 1 -34.93 46.40 4.14
N THR A 2 -33.62 46.26 4.24
CA THR A 2 -32.76 45.31 3.52
C THR A 2 -32.95 43.84 3.88
N ASN A 3 -32.75 43.00 2.86
CA ASN A 3 -32.85 41.54 2.82
C ASN A 3 -31.99 40.87 3.91
N THR A 4 -32.59 40.02 4.74
CA THR A 4 -31.89 39.17 5.72
C THR A 4 -31.18 38.04 4.99
N ILE A 5 -29.86 38.19 4.82
CA ILE A 5 -28.94 37.11 4.51
C ILE A 5 -28.72 36.28 5.78
N ASP A 6 -29.53 35.25 6.00
CA ASP A 6 -29.16 34.24 6.99
C ASP A 6 -28.06 33.36 6.41
N SER A 7 -26.91 33.41 7.08
CA SER A 7 -25.67 32.76 6.71
C SER A 7 -25.69 31.35 7.26
N THR A 8 -25.94 30.35 6.41
CA THR A 8 -25.60 28.95 6.72
C THR A 8 -24.72 28.38 5.63
N THR A 9 -23.49 28.88 5.55
CA THR A 9 -22.39 28.05 5.07
C THR A 9 -21.85 27.28 6.28
N CYS A 10 -22.39 26.10 6.54
CA CYS A 10 -21.71 25.12 7.38
C CYS A 10 -20.49 24.65 6.61
N TRP A 11 -19.32 25.23 6.89
CA TRP A 11 -18.05 24.77 6.33
C TRP A 11 -17.82 23.35 6.87
N PRO A 12 -17.51 22.36 6.01
CA PRO A 12 -17.26 21.01 6.49
C PRO A 12 -16.05 21.05 7.43
N PRO A 13 -16.04 20.28 8.53
CA PRO A 13 -14.92 20.28 9.46
C PRO A 13 -13.65 19.87 8.69
N TRP A 14 -12.66 20.77 8.70
CA TRP A 14 -11.28 20.41 8.39
C TRP A 14 -10.87 19.29 9.35
N GLY A 15 -10.45 18.16 8.78
CA GLY A 15 -10.07 16.93 9.47
C GLY A 15 -11.17 15.86 9.49
N ARG A 16 -11.23 15.02 8.45
CA ARG A 16 -12.07 13.81 8.49
C ARG A 16 -11.40 12.79 9.39
N LYS A 17 -12.01 12.54 10.55
CA LYS A 17 -11.64 11.42 11.42
C LYS A 17 -11.73 10.12 10.63
N LEU A 18 -10.69 9.28 10.70
CA LEU A 18 -10.68 7.96 10.04
C LEU A 18 -11.94 7.17 10.39
N SER A 19 -12.52 6.55 9.38
CA SER A 19 -13.54 5.54 9.58
C SER A 19 -12.94 4.29 10.21
N PHE A 20 -13.78 3.47 10.86
CA PHE A 20 -13.36 2.17 11.41
C PHE A 20 -12.67 1.26 10.38
N LYS A 21 -13.08 1.37 9.11
CA LYS A 21 -12.48 0.62 8.01
C LYS A 21 -11.06 1.09 7.72
N GLU A 22 -10.85 2.41 7.64
CA GLU A 22 -9.52 2.99 7.37
C GLU A 22 -8.57 2.77 8.56
N GLN A 23 -9.07 2.82 9.80
CA GLN A 23 -8.26 2.50 10.97
C GLN A 23 -7.76 1.06 10.94
N ARG A 24 -8.64 0.10 10.62
CA ARG A 24 -8.25 -1.30 10.49
C ARG A 24 -7.26 -1.50 9.34
N GLU A 25 -7.49 -0.82 8.22
CA GLU A 25 -6.59 -0.86 7.08
C GLU A 25 -5.20 -0.34 7.46
N LEU A 26 -5.11 0.78 8.18
CA LEU A 26 -3.85 1.33 8.70
C LEU A 26 -3.09 0.32 9.58
N ASP A 27 -3.79 -0.49 10.38
CA ASP A 27 -3.18 -1.54 11.21
C ASP A 27 -2.76 -2.79 10.42
N GLU A 28 -3.35 -3.02 9.24
CA GLU A 28 -3.08 -4.16 8.36
C GLU A 28 -1.97 -3.87 7.33
N LEU A 29 -1.85 -2.62 6.86
CA LEU A 29 -0.87 -2.22 5.83
C LEU A 29 0.58 -2.54 6.23
N PRO A 30 1.08 -2.24 7.45
CA PRO A 30 2.45 -2.59 7.85
C PRO A 30 2.70 -4.10 7.85
N LYS A 31 1.69 -4.91 8.20
CA LYS A 31 1.80 -6.38 8.17
C LYS A 31 1.87 -6.88 6.75
N ARG A 32 1.11 -6.27 5.84
CA ARG A 32 1.16 -6.59 4.42
C ARG A 32 2.51 -6.23 3.80
N ILE A 33 3.06 -5.06 4.12
CA ILE A 33 4.40 -4.65 3.68
C ILE A 33 5.44 -5.66 4.15
N ALA A 34 5.47 -6.00 5.44
CA ALA A 34 6.43 -6.97 5.98
C ALA A 34 6.31 -8.34 5.31
N ALA A 35 5.09 -8.84 5.07
CA ALA A 35 4.88 -10.11 4.38
C ALA A 35 5.37 -10.09 2.92
N LEU A 36 5.17 -8.98 2.21
CA LEU A 36 5.66 -8.80 0.84
C LEU A 36 7.19 -8.71 0.80
N GLU A 37 7.81 -7.99 1.74
CA GLU A 37 9.27 -7.90 1.87
C GLU A 37 9.91 -9.26 2.20
N ASP A 38 9.30 -10.02 3.10
CA ASP A 38 9.74 -11.39 3.42
C ASP A 38 9.65 -12.30 2.19
N GLU A 39 8.56 -12.24 1.43
CA GLU A 39 8.39 -13.02 0.20
C GLU A 39 9.45 -12.61 -0.84
N GLN A 40 9.66 -11.31 -1.06
CA GLN A 40 10.69 -10.80 -1.98
C GLN A 40 12.08 -11.32 -1.61
N SER A 41 12.43 -11.30 -0.32
CA SER A 41 13.72 -11.78 0.18
C SER A 41 13.89 -13.28 -0.06
N LEU A 42 12.85 -14.08 0.20
CA LEU A 42 12.87 -15.52 -0.06
C LEU A 42 13.03 -15.85 -1.56
N LEU A 43 12.39 -15.07 -2.43
CA LEU A 43 12.53 -15.21 -3.88
C LEU A 43 13.93 -14.80 -4.36
N ALA A 44 14.51 -13.73 -3.80
CA ALA A 44 15.87 -13.31 -4.12
C ALA A 44 16.91 -14.38 -3.77
N VAL A 45 16.74 -15.06 -2.62
CA VAL A 45 17.59 -16.20 -2.25
C VAL A 45 17.48 -17.34 -3.27
N GLN A 46 16.27 -17.67 -3.72
CA GLN A 46 16.07 -18.72 -4.74
C GLN A 46 16.68 -18.32 -6.09
N LEU A 47 16.50 -17.06 -6.51
CA LEU A 47 17.07 -16.54 -7.75
C LEU A 47 18.61 -16.42 -7.70
N SER A 48 19.21 -16.40 -6.52
CA SER A 48 20.67 -16.40 -6.37
C SER A 48 21.32 -17.74 -6.71
N ASP A 49 20.55 -18.82 -6.85
CA ASP A 49 21.06 -20.14 -7.25
C ASP A 49 21.44 -20.14 -8.76
N PRO A 50 22.73 -20.22 -9.11
CA PRO A 50 23.18 -20.21 -10.51
C PRO A 50 22.76 -21.48 -11.28
N ASP A 51 22.40 -22.56 -10.60
CA ASP A 51 21.92 -23.78 -11.24
C ASP A 51 20.45 -23.68 -11.64
N LEU A 52 19.67 -22.79 -11.01
CA LEU A 52 18.27 -22.55 -11.34
C LEU A 52 18.11 -22.15 -12.81
N TYR A 53 18.93 -21.22 -13.29
CA TYR A 53 18.89 -20.74 -14.68
C TYR A 53 19.31 -21.81 -15.70
N LYS A 54 20.17 -22.75 -15.30
CA LYS A 54 20.65 -23.83 -16.17
C LYS A 54 19.66 -24.99 -16.25
N LYS A 55 19.06 -25.35 -15.12
CA LYS A 55 18.21 -26.53 -14.98
C LYS A 55 16.74 -26.21 -15.19
N ASN A 56 16.30 -25.00 -14.85
CA ASN A 56 14.89 -24.64 -14.85
C ASN A 56 14.66 -23.14 -15.15
N ALA A 57 15.00 -22.72 -16.37
CA ALA A 57 14.82 -21.35 -16.83
C ALA A 57 13.34 -20.88 -16.79
N ALA A 58 12.38 -21.79 -16.88
CA ALA A 58 10.96 -21.47 -16.75
C ALA A 58 10.61 -21.04 -15.31
N GLU A 59 11.12 -21.76 -14.31
CA GLU A 59 10.94 -21.38 -12.91
C GLU A 59 11.67 -20.07 -12.59
N ALA A 60 12.88 -19.87 -13.11
CA ALA A 60 13.59 -18.59 -12.94
C ALA A 60 12.73 -17.40 -13.43
N ARG A 61 12.11 -17.51 -14.62
CA ARG A 61 11.21 -16.47 -15.15
C ARG A 61 9.98 -16.28 -14.27
N ARG A 62 9.39 -17.36 -13.75
CA ARG A 62 8.24 -17.28 -12.84
C ARG A 62 8.59 -16.55 -11.55
N LEU A 63 9.73 -16.88 -10.93
CA LEU A 63 10.18 -16.22 -9.70
C LEU A 63 10.49 -14.74 -9.95
N THR A 64 11.14 -14.41 -11.07
CA THR A 64 11.37 -12.99 -11.45
C THR A 64 10.05 -12.24 -11.64
N ALA A 65 9.08 -12.82 -12.35
CA ALA A 65 7.77 -12.19 -12.52
C ALA A 65 7.06 -11.95 -11.17
N ARG A 66 7.17 -12.89 -10.22
CA ARG A 66 6.61 -12.71 -8.88
C ARG A 66 7.31 -11.59 -8.11
N VAL A 67 8.63 -11.43 -8.25
CA VAL A 67 9.36 -10.30 -7.66
C VAL A 67 8.85 -8.97 -8.21
N GLU A 68 8.66 -8.86 -9.54
CA GLU A 68 8.11 -7.64 -10.18
C GLU A 68 6.67 -7.34 -9.70
N GLU A 69 5.83 -8.38 -9.54
CA GLU A 69 4.49 -8.22 -8.95
C GLU A 69 4.57 -7.68 -7.52
N ILE A 70 5.45 -8.23 -6.68
CA ILE A 70 5.62 -7.79 -5.30
C ILE A 70 6.10 -6.33 -5.23
N GLU A 71 7.00 -5.91 -6.12
CA GLU A 71 7.43 -4.51 -6.20
C GLU A 71 6.25 -3.57 -6.48
N GLY A 72 5.36 -3.96 -7.41
CA GLY A 72 4.12 -3.23 -7.69
C GLY A 72 3.15 -3.22 -6.51
N GLU A 73 2.97 -4.36 -5.84
CA GLU A 73 2.13 -4.47 -4.64
C GLU A 73 2.65 -3.63 -3.47
N LEU A 74 3.97 -3.62 -3.26
CA LEU A 74 4.62 -2.79 -2.23
C LEU A 74 4.38 -1.31 -2.50
N LEU A 75 4.60 -0.84 -3.73
CA LEU A 75 4.36 0.55 -4.10
C LEU A 75 2.91 0.96 -3.85
N ALA A 76 1.95 0.13 -4.30
CA ALA A 76 0.52 0.39 -4.08
C ALA A 76 0.14 0.39 -2.59
N THR A 77 0.74 -0.50 -1.80
CA THR A 77 0.50 -0.59 -0.36
C THR A 77 1.05 0.63 0.37
N LEU A 78 2.24 1.09 -0.02
CA LEU A 78 2.86 2.31 0.51
C LEU A 78 2.06 3.57 0.13
N GLU A 79 1.62 3.69 -1.13
CA GLU A 79 0.77 4.80 -1.55
C GLU A 79 -0.54 4.84 -0.75
N ARG A 80 -1.16 3.67 -0.54
CA ARG A 80 -2.37 3.56 0.28
C ARG A 80 -2.11 3.96 1.73
N TRP A 81 -0.97 3.59 2.28
CA TRP A 81 -0.57 3.98 3.63
C TRP A 81 -0.42 5.49 3.75
N GLU A 82 0.29 6.13 2.82
CA GLU A 82 0.45 7.59 2.78
C GLU A 82 -0.90 8.32 2.65
N GLN A 83 -1.81 7.82 1.82
CA GLN A 83 -3.16 8.38 1.67
C GLN A 83 -3.93 8.35 3.00
N ILE A 84 -3.89 7.24 3.73
CA ILE A 84 -4.58 7.11 5.02
C ILE A 84 -3.88 7.95 6.09
N GLU A 85 -2.55 7.97 6.14
CA GLU A 85 -1.79 8.84 7.05
C GLU A 85 -2.10 10.33 6.83
N ALA A 86 -2.28 10.76 5.58
CA ALA A 86 -2.65 12.14 5.25
C ALA A 86 -4.03 12.52 5.81
N LEU A 87 -4.96 11.56 5.91
CA LEU A 87 -6.27 11.75 6.55
C LEU A 87 -6.16 11.82 8.09
N VAL A 88 -5.14 11.21 8.70
CA VAL A 88 -4.87 11.30 10.15
C VAL A 88 -4.24 12.64 10.52
N LYS A 89 -3.35 13.14 9.67
CA LYS A 89 -2.55 14.37 9.93
C LYS A 89 -3.29 15.67 9.55
N GLY A 90 -4.34 15.59 8.73
CA GLY A 90 -5.18 16.72 8.32
C GLY A 90 -6.43 16.87 9.17
#